data_AF-A0A9P9EIP3-F1
#
_entry.id   AF-A0A9P9EIP3-F1
#
_cell.length_a   1.000
_cell.length_b   1.000
_cell.length_c   1.000
_cell.angle_alpha   90.00
_cell.angle_beta   90.00
_cell.angle_gamma   90.00
#
_symmetry.space_group_name_H-M   'P 1'
#
loop_
_entity.id
_entity.type
_entity.pdbx_description
1 polymer ?
#
loop_
_entity_poly.entity_id
_entity_poly.type
_entity_poly.pdbx_seq_one_letter_code
_entity_poly.pdbx_strand_id
1 'polypeptide(L)'
;MALVVAFGIATSVVSMLLCMPFEKLWKPDIPGHCIDTNTFYMFSTTTNIVFDIAIYVMPLQILWHLNLPKRQRMGLVLVFALGFL
;
A
#
# COMPACT_ATOMS: atom_id res chain seq x y z
N MET A 1 -7.37 -2.66 6.21
CA MET A 1 -6.38 -3.57 6.83
C MET A 1 -6.24 -4.88 6.06
N ALA A 2 -7.28 -5.71 5.94
CA ALA A 2 -7.19 -6.98 5.20
C ALA A 2 -6.66 -6.83 3.75
N LEU A 3 -7.11 -5.79 3.02
CA LEU A 3 -6.64 -5.51 1.66
C LEU A 3 -5.14 -5.18 1.59
N VAL A 4 -4.62 -4.44 2.56
CA VAL A 4 -3.19 -4.05 2.61
C VAL A 4 -2.33 -5.28 2.86
N VAL A 5 -2.76 -6.13 3.80
CA VAL A 5 -2.06 -7.39 4.11
C VAL A 5 -2.08 -8.33 2.91
N ALA A 6 -3.22 -8.50 2.26
CA ALA A 6 -3.35 -9.32 1.06
C ALA A 6 -2.46 -8.82 -0.08
N PHE A 7 -2.43 -7.50 -0.30
CA PHE A 7 -1.57 -6.89 -1.30
C PHE A 7 -0.08 -7.07 -0.99
N GLY A 8 0.33 -6.91 0.27
CA GLY A 8 1.72 -7.14 0.70
C GLY A 8 2.16 -8.59 0.53
N ILE A 9 1.28 -9.56 0.80
CA ILE A 9 1.57 -10.97 0.55
C ILE A 9 1.72 -11.21 -0.96
N ALA A 10 0.81 -10.68 -1.77
CA ALA A 10 0.86 -10.83 -3.23
C ALA A 10 2.14 -10.25 -3.83
N THR A 11 2.53 -9.03 -3.46
CA THR A 11 3.77 -8.41 -3.95
C THR A 11 5.01 -9.15 -3.49
N SER A 12 5.01 -9.71 -2.27
CA SER A 12 6.10 -10.55 -1.77
C SER A 12 6.26 -11.82 -2.61
N VAL A 13 5.16 -12.52 -2.91
CA VAL A 13 5.19 -13.71 -3.77
C VAL A 13 5.64 -13.36 -5.19
N VAL A 14 5.15 -12.26 -5.77
CA VAL A 14 5.59 -11.80 -7.09
C VAL A 14 7.05 -11.39 -7.09
N SER A 15 7.56 -10.79 -6.00
CA SER A 15 8.99 -10.45 -5.88
C SER A 15 9.88 -11.70 -5.87
N MET A 16 9.41 -12.80 -5.26
CA MET A 16 10.10 -14.09 -5.31
C MET A 16 10.03 -14.75 -6.69
N LEU A 17 9.04 -14.39 -7.50
CA LEU A 17 8.81 -14.92 -8.85
C LEU A 17 9.03 -13.86 -9.95
N LEU A 18 9.85 -12.84 -9.68
CA LEU A 18 10.12 -11.71 -10.58
C LEU A 18 10.61 -12.17 -11.96
N CYS A 19 11.30 -13.31 -11.99
CA CYS A 19 11.66 -14.03 -13.20
C CYS A 19 11.03 -15.43 -13.18
N MET A 20 10.52 -15.86 -14.34
CA MET A 20 10.16 -17.25 -14.58
C MET A 20 11.08 -17.83 -15.68
N PRO A 21 11.95 -18.80 -15.35
CA PRO A 21 12.19 -19.38 -14.02
C PRO A 21 12.96 -18.42 -13.08
N PHE A 22 12.79 -18.57 -11.76
CA PHE A 22 13.51 -17.78 -10.73
C PHE A 22 15.03 -17.90 -10.90
N GLU A 23 15.49 -19.03 -11.44
CA GLU A 23 16.90 -19.30 -11.75
C GLU A 23 17.53 -18.31 -12.73
N LYS A 24 16.72 -17.66 -13.56
CA LYS A 24 17.19 -16.65 -14.50
C LYS A 24 17.75 -15.41 -13.79
N LEU A 25 17.35 -15.17 -12.53
CA LEU A 25 17.87 -14.07 -11.72
C LEU A 25 19.39 -14.18 -11.48
N TRP A 26 19.91 -15.40 -11.34
CA TRP A 26 21.36 -15.65 -11.12
C TRP A 26 22.07 -16.30 -12.31
N LYS A 27 21.34 -16.89 -13.27
CA LYS A 27 21.87 -17.44 -14.52
C LYS A 27 21.22 -16.75 -15.73
N PRO A 28 21.83 -15.69 -16.28
CA PRO A 28 21.24 -14.92 -17.38
C PRO A 28 21.11 -15.72 -18.68
N ASP A 29 21.86 -16.82 -18.82
CA ASP A 29 21.88 -17.67 -20.01
C ASP A 29 20.65 -18.60 -20.15
N ILE A 30 19.77 -18.66 -19.14
CA ILE A 30 18.58 -19.52 -19.17
C ILE A 30 17.46 -18.83 -19.96
N PRO A 31 16.79 -19.52 -20.91
CA PRO A 31 15.62 -18.99 -21.59
C PRO A 31 14.48 -18.81 -20.57
N GLY A 32 13.91 -17.61 -20.56
CA GLY A 32 12.82 -17.26 -19.65
C GLY A 32 12.40 -15.81 -19.81
N HIS A 33 11.38 -15.40 -19.06
CA HIS A 33 10.87 -14.04 -19.07
C HIS A 33 10.99 -13.45 -17.66
N CYS A 34 11.48 -12.21 -17.57
CA CYS A 34 11.53 -11.45 -16.33
C CYS A 34 10.59 -10.27 -16.46
N ILE A 35 9.87 -9.98 -15.38
CA ILE A 35 9.09 -8.75 -15.27
C ILE A 35 10.07 -7.59 -15.12
N ASP A 36 9.74 -6.45 -15.74
CA ASP A 36 10.49 -5.21 -15.52
C ASP A 36 10.38 -4.80 -14.05
N THR A 37 11.50 -4.93 -13.34
CA THR A 37 11.63 -4.61 -11.92
C THR A 37 11.25 -3.17 -11.65
N ASN A 38 11.58 -2.24 -12.55
CA ASN A 38 11.29 -0.82 -12.36
C ASN A 38 9.77 -0.56 -12.36
N THR A 39 9.06 -1.09 -13.37
CA THR A 39 7.61 -0.98 -13.46
C THR A 39 6.92 -1.65 -12.27
N PHE A 40 7.38 -2.82 -11.84
CA PHE A 40 6.82 -3.53 -10.68
C PHE A 40 7.01 -2.76 -9.37
N TYR A 41 8.21 -2.22 -9.15
CA TYR A 41 8.51 -1.43 -7.95
C TYR A 41 7.73 -0.11 -7.92
N MET A 42 7.62 0.59 -9.06
CA MET A 42 6.81 1.80 -9.15
C MET A 42 5.36 1.51 -8.78
N PHE A 43 4.76 0.48 -9.39
CA PHE A 43 3.38 0.11 -9.12
C PHE A 43 3.14 -0.25 -7.64
N SER A 44 4.03 -1.06 -7.07
CA SER A 44 3.96 -1.48 -5.67
C SER A 44 4.07 -0.29 -4.72
N THR A 45 5.03 0.60 -4.97
CA THR A 45 5.27 1.80 -4.15
C THR A 45 4.09 2.77 -4.23
N THR A 46 3.60 3.06 -5.44
CA THR A 46 2.43 3.93 -5.62
C THR A 46 1.20 3.36 -4.90
N THR A 47 0.95 2.07 -5.04
CA THR A 47 -0.20 1.42 -4.40
C THR A 47 -0.08 1.41 -2.87
N ASN A 48 1.14 1.24 -2.35
CA ASN A 48 1.41 1.30 -0.91
C ASN A 48 1.08 2.69 -0.34
N ILE A 49 1.55 3.76 -0.99
CA ILE A 49 1.24 5.15 -0.61
C ILE A 49 -0.27 5.41 -0.65
N VAL A 50 -0.97 4.90 -1.67
CA VAL A 50 -2.43 5.01 -1.77
C VAL A 50 -3.12 4.36 -0.57
N PHE A 51 -2.65 3.19 -0.12
CA PHE A 51 -3.20 2.54 1.06
C PHE A 51 -2.97 3.34 2.34
N ASP A 52 -1.81 3.96 2.50
CA ASP A 52 -1.53 4.83 3.65
C ASP A 52 -2.52 6.01 3.71
N ILE A 53 -2.70 6.71 2.58
CA ILE A 53 -3.67 7.81 2.48
C ILE A 53 -5.09 7.31 2.77
N ALA A 54 -5.47 6.16 2.22
CA ALA A 54 -6.80 5.60 2.44
C ALA A 54 -7.06 5.27 3.92
N ILE A 55 -6.06 4.77 4.63
CA ILE A 55 -6.15 4.50 6.07
C ILE A 55 -6.30 5.80 6.86
N TYR A 56 -5.54 6.84 6.52
CA TYR A 56 -5.67 8.15 7.16
C TYR A 56 -7.04 8.79 6.93
N VAL A 57 -7.62 8.61 5.75
CA VAL A 57 -8.91 9.22 5.39
C VAL A 57 -10.10 8.42 5.94
N MET A 58 -9.99 7.10 6.12
CA MET A 58 -11.07 6.24 6.65
C MET A 58 -11.78 6.76 7.92
N PRO A 59 -11.08 7.22 8.97
CA PRO A 59 -11.74 7.77 10.14
C PRO A 59 -12.41 9.13 9.87
N LEU A 60 -11.87 9.94 8.97
CA LEU A 60 -12.45 11.24 8.61
C LEU A 60 -13.80 11.08 7.90
N GLN A 61 -13.97 10.08 7.04
CA GLN A 61 -15.25 9.78 6.37
C GLN A 61 -16.33 9.38 7.37
N ILE A 62 -15.98 8.52 8.33
CA ILE A 62 -16.87 8.07 9.41
C ILE A 62 -17.31 9.25 10.28
N LEU A 63 -16.38 10.13 10.63
CA LEU A 63 -16.67 11.34 11.39
C LEU A 63 -17.55 12.34 10.63
N TRP A 64 -17.50 12.34 9.30
CA TRP A 64 -18.32 13.23 8.49
C TRP A 64 -19.78 12.79 8.40
N HIS A 65 -20.03 11.48 8.47
CA HIS A 65 -21.38 10.92 8.49
C HIS A 65 -22.04 10.96 9.88
N LEU A 66 -21.24 11.12 10.93
CA LEU A 66 -21.75 11.19 12.30
C LEU A 66 -22.12 12.64 12.63
N ASN A 67 -23.37 12.86 13.06
CA ASN A 67 -23.97 14.17 13.33
C ASN A 67 -23.42 14.77 14.64
N LEU A 68 -22.10 14.94 14.72
CA LEU A 68 -21.39 15.36 15.93
C LEU A 68 -21.34 16.89 16.03
N PRO A 69 -21.47 17.45 17.25
CA PRO A 69 -21.30 18.88 17.49
C PRO A 69 -19.87 19.33 17.12
N LYS A 70 -19.75 20.51 16.48
CA LYS A 70 -18.50 21.03 15.89
C LYS A 70 -17.29 21.01 16.83
N ARG A 71 -17.50 21.11 18.15
CA ARG A 71 -16.44 21.01 19.18
C ARG A 71 -15.76 19.65 19.23
N GLN A 72 -16.51 18.55 19.14
CA GLN A 72 -15.94 17.19 19.15
C GLN A 72 -15.20 16.88 17.84
N ARG A 73 -15.77 17.34 16.71
CA ARG A 73 -15.14 17.22 15.39
C ARG A 73 -13.75 17.86 15.35
N MET A 74 -13.59 19.04 15.96
CA MET A 74 -12.30 19.74 15.99
C MET A 74 -11.25 19.01 16.85
N GLY A 75 -11.66 18.39 17.96
CA GLY A 75 -10.77 17.57 18.79
C GLY A 75 -10.25 16.33 18.05
N LEU A 76 -11.12 15.64 17.30
CA LEU A 76 -10.72 14.49 16.48
C LEU A 76 -9.77 14.87 15.35
N VAL A 77 -10.03 15.98 14.65
CA VAL A 77 -9.10 16.48 13.62
C VAL A 77 -7.73 16.80 14.23
N LEU A 78 -7.70 17.39 15.43
CA LEU A 78 -6.45 17.65 16.15
C LEU A 78 -5.69 16.37 16.52
N VAL A 79 -6.38 15.33 17.00
CA VAL A 79 -5.74 14.04 17.31
C VAL A 79 -5.21 13.36 16.04
N PHE A 80 -5.95 13.43 14.93
CA PHE A 80 -5.45 12.93 13.63
C PHE A 80 -4.27 13.73 13.10
N ALA A 81 -4.27 15.06 13.28
CA ALA A 81 -3.14 15.91 12.90
C ALA A 81 -1.90 15.67 13.78
N LEU A 82 -2.08 15.44 15.08
CA LEU A 82 -1.00 15.09 16.00
C LEU A 82 -0.40 13.71 15.71
N GLY A 83 -1.20 12.75 15.23
CA GLY A 83 -0.68 11.44 14.81
C GLY A 83 0.11 11.46 13.50
N PHE A 84 0.06 12.56 12.74
CA PHE A 84 0.80 12.73 11.49
C PHE A 84 2.17 13.42 11.67
N LEU A 85 2.47 13.91 12.88
CA LEU A 85 3.68 14.66 13.25
C LEU A 85 4.62 13.75 14.07
#